data_AF-A0A1D1YLQ3-F1
#
_entry.id   AF-A0A1D1YLQ3-F1
#
_cell.length_a   1.000
_cell.length_b   1.000
_cell.length_c   1.000
_cell.angle_alpha   90.00
_cell.angle_beta   90.00
_cell.angle_gamma   90.00
#
_symmetry.space_group_name_H-M   'P 1'
#
loop_
_entity.id
_entity.type
_entity.pdbx_description
1 polymer ?
#
loop_
_entity_poly.entity_id
_entity_poly.type
_entity_poly.pdbx_seq_one_letter_code
_entity_poly.pdbx_strand_id
1 'polypeptide(L)'
;LFIMSGESGKKIFTLAELSEHNSKNSLYISIKGKVYDVTKFIDEHPGGEEVLLDEAGRDATEAFEDVGHSDEAHGLLEGFVIGELKKDGTPLPPPPTQNISTPQPKQPQSEESSSIVSYLLPFAVIVAFIAYKYISE
;
A
#
# COMPACT_ATOMS: atom_id res chain seq x y z
N LEU A 1 7.06 12.05 -42.56
CA LEU A 1 7.62 12.12 -41.20
C LEU A 1 6.64 11.43 -40.26
N PHE A 2 6.81 10.13 -40.05
CA PHE A 2 5.94 9.32 -39.19
C PHE A 2 6.35 9.59 -37.74
N ILE A 3 5.53 10.33 -37.00
CA ILE A 3 5.70 10.49 -35.56
C ILE A 3 5.29 9.15 -34.95
N MET A 4 6.27 8.29 -34.65
CA MET A 4 6.07 7.22 -33.67
C MET A 4 5.96 7.87 -32.29
N SER A 5 4.78 8.40 -31.99
CA SER A 5 4.37 8.62 -30.61
C SER A 5 4.39 7.23 -29.97
N GLY A 6 5.50 6.92 -29.30
CA GLY A 6 5.54 5.79 -28.39
C GLY A 6 4.46 6.04 -27.34
N GLU A 7 3.31 5.39 -27.51
CA GLU A 7 2.39 5.18 -26.42
C GLU A 7 3.12 4.31 -25.40
N SER A 8 3.84 4.96 -24.49
CA SER A 8 4.18 4.40 -23.19
C SER A 8 2.84 4.21 -22.47
N GLY A 9 2.12 3.16 -22.86
CA GLY A 9 0.83 2.79 -22.28
C GLY A 9 1.03 2.59 -20.80
N LYS A 10 0.71 3.64 -20.03
CA LYS A 10 0.92 3.67 -18.60
C LYS A 10 -0.01 2.62 -18.02
N LYS A 11 0.56 1.51 -17.55
CA LYS A 11 -0.24 0.42 -16.98
C LYS A 11 -0.98 0.96 -15.77
N ILE A 12 -2.30 0.81 -15.78
CA ILE A 12 -3.15 1.20 -14.66
C ILE A 12 -3.26 -0.02 -13.76
N PHE A 13 -2.75 0.08 -12.55
CA PHE A 13 -2.89 -0.95 -11.52
C PHE A 13 -4.08 -0.61 -10.63
N THR A 14 -4.84 -1.64 -10.25
CA THR A 14 -5.85 -1.50 -9.19
C THR A 14 -5.22 -1.80 -7.84
N LEU A 15 -5.84 -1.34 -6.76
CA LEU A 15 -5.37 -1.66 -5.40
C LEU A 15 -5.39 -3.17 -5.14
N ALA A 16 -6.37 -3.88 -5.72
CA ALA A 16 -6.44 -5.34 -5.65
C ALA A 16 -5.23 -6.01 -6.30
N GLU A 17 -4.85 -5.60 -7.52
CA GLU A 17 -3.66 -6.14 -8.18
C GLU A 17 -2.38 -5.77 -7.43
N LEU A 18 -2.29 -4.54 -6.92
CA LEU A 18 -1.15 -4.12 -6.13
C LEU A 18 -0.96 -5.03 -4.90
N SER A 19 -2.05 -5.34 -4.18
CA SER A 19 -2.02 -6.22 -3.00
C SER A 19 -1.61 -7.67 -3.29
N GLU A 20 -1.70 -8.16 -4.52
CA GLU A 20 -1.14 -9.47 -4.90
C GLU A 20 0.39 -9.47 -4.94
N HIS A 21 1.01 -8.30 -5.11
CA HIS A 21 2.46 -8.11 -5.19
C HIS A 21 3.05 -7.68 -3.83
N ASN A 22 2.86 -8.54 -2.83
CA ASN A 22 3.29 -8.32 -1.44
C ASN A 22 4.49 -9.19 -0.99
N SER A 23 5.19 -9.81 -1.93
CA SER A 23 6.21 -10.82 -1.65
C SER A 23 7.59 -10.34 -2.07
N LYS A 24 8.66 -10.86 -1.45
CA LYS A 24 10.05 -10.50 -1.78
C LYS A 24 10.44 -10.66 -3.26
N ASN A 25 9.79 -11.57 -3.98
CA ASN A 25 10.05 -11.84 -5.40
C ASN A 25 9.08 -11.08 -6.35
N SER A 26 8.14 -10.32 -5.79
CA SER A 26 7.14 -9.51 -6.48
C SER A 26 6.61 -8.47 -5.50
N LEU A 27 7.37 -7.39 -5.33
CA LEU A 27 7.13 -6.33 -4.34
C LEU A 27 6.85 -5.03 -5.07
N TYR A 28 5.56 -4.66 -5.12
CA TYR A 28 5.13 -3.41 -5.73
C TYR A 28 4.60 -2.47 -4.66
N ILE A 29 4.94 -1.20 -4.76
CA ILE A 29 4.46 -0.16 -3.85
C ILE A 29 3.85 0.97 -4.66
N SER A 30 2.83 1.63 -4.11
CA SER A 30 2.37 2.89 -4.69
C SER A 30 2.84 4.08 -3.87
N ILE A 31 3.40 5.09 -4.56
CA ILE A 31 3.81 6.36 -3.96
C ILE A 31 3.21 7.49 -4.80
N LYS A 32 2.47 8.38 -4.15
CA LYS A 32 1.79 9.54 -4.77
C LYS A 32 0.89 9.16 -5.96
N GLY A 33 0.33 7.94 -5.96
CA GLY A 33 -0.52 7.41 -7.02
C GLY A 33 0.21 6.83 -8.24
N LYS A 34 1.53 6.69 -8.18
CA LYS A 34 2.33 5.93 -9.15
C LYS A 34 2.68 4.57 -8.55
N VAL A 35 2.81 3.55 -9.39
CA VAL A 35 3.16 2.19 -8.95
C VAL A 35 4.59 1.89 -9.37
N TYR A 36 5.37 1.36 -8.42
CA TYR A 36 6.79 1.11 -8.55
C TYR A 36 7.11 -0.35 -8.29
N ASP A 37 7.93 -0.96 -9.17
CA ASP A 37 8.48 -2.29 -8.95
C ASP A 37 9.83 -2.18 -8.24
N VAL A 38 9.83 -2.41 -6.93
CA VAL A 38 11.03 -2.35 -6.10
C VAL A 38 11.54 -3.75 -5.75
N THR A 39 11.02 -4.79 -6.41
CA THR A 39 11.41 -6.21 -6.19
C THR A 39 12.92 -6.41 -6.26
N LYS A 40 13.60 -5.75 -7.20
CA LYS A 40 15.06 -5.85 -7.36
C LYS A 40 15.85 -4.98 -6.38
N PHE A 41 15.20 -4.00 -5.77
CA PHE A 41 15.81 -3.04 -4.87
C PHE A 41 15.66 -3.44 -3.40
N ILE A 42 14.90 -4.49 -3.11
CA ILE A 42 14.59 -4.92 -1.74
C ILE A 42 15.83 -5.20 -0.87
N ASP A 43 16.85 -5.86 -1.44
CA ASP A 43 18.10 -6.21 -0.74
C ASP A 43 19.07 -5.02 -0.65
N GLU A 44 18.97 -4.10 -1.61
CA GLU A 44 19.81 -2.90 -1.71
C GLU A 44 19.23 -1.72 -0.91
N HIS A 45 18.06 -1.89 -0.28
CA HIS A 45 17.40 -0.83 0.46
C HIS A 45 18.11 -0.56 1.79
N PRO A 46 18.67 0.65 2.00
CA PRO A 46 19.43 0.97 3.22
C PRO A 46 18.60 0.93 4.51
N GLY A 47 17.26 0.98 4.41
CA GLY A 47 16.32 0.82 5.53
C GLY A 47 15.94 -0.62 5.83
N GLY A 48 16.44 -1.60 5.06
CA GLY A 48 16.12 -3.02 5.19
C GLY A 48 14.91 -3.47 4.35
N GLU A 49 14.80 -4.79 4.12
CA GLU A 49 13.70 -5.39 3.36
C GLU A 49 12.37 -5.37 4.12
N GLU A 50 12.42 -5.38 5.45
CA GLU A 50 11.25 -5.47 6.34
C GLU A 50 10.27 -4.30 6.16
N VAL A 51 10.78 -3.07 6.05
CA VAL A 51 9.96 -1.87 5.85
C VAL A 51 9.33 -1.81 4.47
N LEU A 52 9.99 -2.39 3.45
CA LEU A 52 9.43 -2.52 2.11
C LEU A 52 8.33 -3.59 2.05
N LEU A 53 8.50 -4.69 2.78
CA LEU A 53 7.54 -5.78 2.86
C LEU A 53 6.28 -5.38 3.63
N ASP A 54 6.41 -4.56 4.68
CA ASP A 54 5.26 -4.05 5.45
C ASP A 54 4.34 -3.18 4.58
N GLU A 55 4.94 -2.35 3.72
CA GLU A 55 4.23 -1.46 2.80
C GLU A 55 3.99 -2.08 1.41
N ALA A 56 4.35 -3.35 1.24
CA ALA A 56 4.19 -4.05 -0.02
C ALA A 56 2.72 -4.24 -0.38
N GLY A 57 2.40 -3.96 -1.64
CA GLY A 57 1.06 -4.10 -2.18
C GLY A 57 0.07 -3.03 -1.72
N ARG A 58 0.57 -1.91 -1.17
CA ARG A 58 -0.21 -0.81 -0.59
C ARG A 58 0.38 0.55 -0.97
N ASP A 59 -0.25 1.61 -0.48
CA ASP A 59 0.23 2.98 -0.68
C ASP A 59 1.24 3.37 0.40
N ALA A 60 2.51 3.37 0.01
CA ALA A 60 3.66 3.69 0.85
C ALA A 60 4.00 5.19 0.85
N THR A 61 3.07 6.05 0.41
CA THR A 61 3.33 7.50 0.30
C THR A 61 3.67 8.09 1.64
N GLU A 62 2.90 7.75 2.68
CA GLU A 62 3.09 8.28 4.03
C GLU A 62 4.42 7.80 4.63
N ALA A 63 4.69 6.49 4.58
CA ALA A 63 5.95 5.91 5.06
C ALA A 63 7.17 6.49 4.33
N PHE A 64 7.09 6.68 3.02
CA PHE A 64 8.19 7.22 2.23
C PHE A 64 8.48 8.69 2.54
N GLU A 65 7.43 9.50 2.75
CA GLU A 65 7.54 10.93 3.09
C GLU A 65 7.94 11.16 4.55
N ASP A 66 7.46 10.33 5.49
CA ASP A 66 7.79 10.42 6.92
C ASP A 66 9.28 10.17 7.19
N VAL A 67 9.86 9.19 6.48
CA VAL A 67 11.30 8.87 6.59
C VAL A 67 12.19 10.01 6.07
N GLY A 68 11.70 10.82 5.12
CA GLY A 68 12.44 11.96 4.57
C GLY A 68 13.60 11.57 3.65
N HIS A 69 13.33 10.74 2.63
CA HIS A 69 14.32 10.34 1.62
C HIS A 69 14.91 11.53 0.83
N SER A 70 16.21 11.47 0.53
CA SER A 70 16.92 12.49 -0.28
C SER A 70 16.43 12.57 -1.73
N ASP A 71 16.68 13.69 -2.42
CA ASP A 71 16.33 13.88 -3.84
C ASP A 71 16.90 12.79 -4.77
N GLU A 72 18.09 12.26 -4.46
CA GLU A 72 18.69 11.15 -5.21
C GLU A 72 17.86 9.86 -5.11
N ALA A 73 17.27 9.58 -3.94
CA ALA A 73 16.40 8.42 -3.74
C ALA A 73 15.08 8.57 -4.52
N HIS A 74 14.54 9.79 -4.59
CA HIS A 74 13.41 10.09 -5.47
C HIS A 74 13.74 9.85 -6.95
N GLY A 75 14.93 10.24 -7.39
CA GLY A 75 15.39 10.00 -8.76
C GLY A 75 15.54 8.51 -9.09
N LEU A 76 16.08 7.72 -8.14
CA LEU A 76 16.14 6.26 -8.29
C LEU A 76 14.75 5.64 -8.36
N LEU A 77 13.84 6.05 -7.47
CA LEU A 77 12.45 5.59 -7.43
C LEU A 77 11.76 5.80 -8.79
N GLU A 78 11.99 6.93 -9.45
CA GLU A 78 11.39 7.25 -10.74
C GLU A 78 11.79 6.26 -11.85
N GLY A 79 12.96 5.63 -11.75
CA GLY A 79 13.40 4.58 -12.67
C GLY A 79 12.66 3.25 -12.50
N PHE A 80 12.00 3.03 -11.36
CA PHE A 80 11.25 1.80 -11.05
C PHE A 80 9.76 1.92 -11.35
N VAL A 81 9.30 3.03 -11.95
CA VAL A 81 7.88 3.23 -12.26
C VAL A 81 7.40 2.23 -13.32
N ILE A 82 6.40 1.43 -12.97
CA ILE A 82 5.75 0.48 -13.89
C ILE A 82 4.38 0.96 -14.36
N GLY A 83 3.77 1.91 -13.64
CA GLY A 83 2.42 2.38 -13.94
C GLY A 83 1.85 3.40 -12.96
N GLU A 84 0.53 3.54 -12.96
CA GLU A 84 -0.23 4.36 -12.01
C GLU A 84 -1.29 3.57 -11.28
N LEU A 85 -1.54 3.96 -10.03
CA LEU A 85 -2.61 3.40 -9.24
C LEU A 85 -3.94 4.06 -9.63
N LYS A 86 -4.96 3.26 -9.90
CA LYS A 86 -6.33 3.72 -10.13
C LYS A 86 -6.88 4.35 -8.85
N LYS A 87 -6.95 5.68 -8.80
CA LYS A 87 -7.68 6.42 -7.77
C LYS A 87 -9.17 6.43 -8.12
N ASP A 88 -9.98 5.83 -7.24
CA ASP A 88 -11.44 5.85 -7.33
C ASP A 88 -11.90 7.31 -7.15
N GLY A 89 -12.18 8.01 -8.25
CA GLY A 89 -12.51 9.45 -8.19
C GLY A 89 -12.46 10.21 -9.52
N THR A 90 -11.79 9.69 -10.55
CA THR A 90 -11.80 10.31 -11.89
C THR A 90 -12.91 9.69 -12.76
N PRO A 91 -13.94 10.45 -13.20
CA PRO A 91 -14.86 9.96 -14.22
C PRO A 91 -14.11 9.91 -15.55
N LEU A 92 -13.77 8.70 -16.00
CA LEU A 92 -13.14 8.45 -17.29
C LEU A 92 -13.89 7.30 -18.02
N PRO A 93 -13.88 7.34 -19.37
CA PRO A 93 -14.88 6.72 -20.26
C PRO A 93 -15.06 5.21 -20.03
N PRO A 94 -16.25 4.67 -20.40
CA PRO A 94 -16.63 3.31 -20.06
C PRO A 94 -15.58 2.30 -20.54
N PRO A 95 -15.01 1.46 -19.64
CA PRO A 95 -14.18 0.34 -20.04
C PRO A 95 -15.03 -0.69 -20.81
N PRO A 96 -14.45 -1.46 -21.75
CA PRO A 96 -15.15 -2.57 -22.36
C PRO A 96 -15.47 -3.60 -21.26
N THR A 97 -16.75 -3.91 -21.17
CA THR A 97 -17.42 -4.79 -20.22
C THR A 97 -16.60 -6.04 -19.86
N GLN A 98 -16.16 -6.13 -18.61
CA GLN A 98 -16.10 -7.41 -17.92
C GLN A 98 -17.16 -7.41 -16.82
N ASN A 99 -18.20 -8.21 -17.05
CA ASN A 99 -19.29 -8.44 -16.13
C ASN A 99 -18.74 -9.07 -14.83
N ILE A 100 -18.56 -8.28 -13.78
CA ILE A 100 -18.65 -8.77 -12.41
C ILE A 100 -19.63 -7.88 -11.67
N SER A 101 -20.79 -8.47 -11.37
CA SER A 101 -21.93 -7.85 -10.70
C SER A 101 -21.54 -7.17 -9.39
N THR A 102 -21.59 -5.85 -9.37
CA THR A 102 -21.80 -5.09 -8.13
C THR A 102 -23.30 -5.08 -7.82
N PRO A 103 -23.67 -5.18 -6.54
CA PRO A 103 -24.56 -4.16 -6.01
C PRO A 103 -23.93 -3.48 -4.80
N GLN A 104 -23.67 -2.18 -4.91
CA GLN A 104 -23.49 -1.27 -3.77
C GLN A 104 -24.82 -0.50 -3.63
N PRO A 105 -25.39 -0.33 -2.42
CA PRO A 105 -25.16 0.94 -1.72
C PRO A 105 -25.20 0.87 -0.16
N LYS A 106 -24.48 1.84 0.45
CA LYS A 106 -24.73 2.51 1.76
C LYS A 106 -23.86 2.07 2.98
N GLN A 107 -23.00 3.00 3.45
CA GLN A 107 -22.40 3.03 4.81
C GLN A 107 -23.47 2.80 5.90
N PRO A 108 -23.20 1.99 6.93
CA PRO A 108 -22.40 2.42 8.09
C PRO A 108 -21.37 1.38 8.59
N GLN A 109 -20.34 1.87 9.29
CA GLN A 109 -19.44 1.17 10.23
C GLN A 109 -19.49 -0.36 10.29
N SER A 110 -18.41 -0.98 9.85
CA SER A 110 -17.83 -2.12 10.56
C SER A 110 -16.33 -1.85 10.66
N GLU A 111 -16.00 -1.15 11.73
CA GLU A 111 -14.67 -0.87 12.29
C GLU A 111 -13.72 -2.07 12.08
N GLU A 112 -12.60 -1.85 11.40
CA GLU A 112 -11.32 -1.63 12.10
C GLU A 112 -11.13 -2.67 13.20
N SER A 113 -10.59 -3.85 12.90
CA SER A 113 -10.11 -4.77 13.95
C SER A 113 -9.34 -5.98 13.41
N SER A 114 -8.25 -5.75 12.67
CA SER A 114 -7.24 -6.80 12.45
C SER A 114 -5.85 -6.39 12.94
N SER A 115 -5.62 -5.10 13.17
CA SER A 115 -4.29 -4.57 13.53
C SER A 115 -4.23 -3.96 14.94
N ILE A 116 -5.37 -3.60 15.57
CA ILE A 116 -5.41 -3.07 16.95
C ILE A 116 -5.87 -4.09 18.00
N VAL A 117 -6.60 -5.16 17.61
CA VAL A 117 -7.08 -6.20 18.54
C VAL A 117 -5.91 -6.97 19.15
N SER A 118 -4.84 -7.16 18.38
CA SER A 118 -3.60 -7.81 18.81
C SER A 118 -2.84 -7.03 19.88
N TYR A 119 -3.00 -5.70 19.93
CA TYR A 119 -2.33 -4.83 20.90
C TYR A 119 -3.20 -4.50 22.14
N LEU A 120 -4.52 -4.57 22.05
CA LEU A 120 -5.41 -4.34 23.21
C LEU A 120 -5.50 -5.54 24.17
N LEU A 121 -5.33 -6.77 23.66
CA LEU A 121 -5.40 -7.98 24.47
C LEU A 121 -4.32 -8.06 25.58
N PRO A 122 -3.02 -7.76 25.34
CA PRO A 122 -2.04 -7.76 26.42
C PRO A 122 -2.24 -6.62 27.42
N PHE A 123 -2.69 -5.42 26.97
CA PHE A 123 -2.94 -4.29 27.86
C PHE A 123 -4.11 -4.53 28.83
N ALA A 124 -5.20 -5.16 28.37
CA ALA A 124 -6.35 -5.46 29.21
C ALA A 124 -6.02 -6.45 30.34
N VAL A 125 -5.19 -7.47 30.07
CA VAL A 125 -4.76 -8.44 31.09
C VAL A 125 -3.89 -7.77 32.15
N ILE A 126 -3.00 -6.85 31.76
CA ILE A 126 -2.13 -6.11 32.68
C ILE A 126 -2.96 -5.18 33.60
N VAL A 127 -3.94 -4.45 33.04
CA VAL A 127 -4.82 -3.57 33.84
C VAL A 127 -5.67 -4.38 34.81
N ALA A 128 -6.25 -5.51 34.37
CA ALA A 128 -7.02 -6.38 35.25
C ALA A 128 -6.18 -6.98 36.38
N PHE A 129 -4.93 -7.37 36.09
CA PHE A 129 -4.00 -7.88 37.10
C PHE A 129 -3.64 -6.81 38.15
N ILE A 130 -3.36 -5.57 37.71
CA ILE A 130 -3.06 -4.44 38.61
C ILE A 130 -4.26 -4.11 39.50
N ALA A 131 -5.46 -4.05 38.93
CA ALA A 131 -6.69 -3.78 39.69
C ALA A 131 -6.99 -4.88 40.71
N TYR A 132 -6.83 -6.16 40.32
CA TYR A 132 -6.98 -7.29 41.24
C TYR A 132 -6.00 -7.21 42.40
N LYS A 133 -4.73 -6.85 42.13
CA LYS A 133 -3.72 -6.70 43.18
C LYS A 133 -4.03 -5.56 44.15
N TYR A 134 -4.64 -4.47 43.67
CA TYR A 134 -4.97 -3.31 44.49
C TYR A 134 -6.24 -3.49 45.34
N ILE A 135 -7.16 -4.34 44.92
CA ILE A 135 -8.41 -4.64 45.65
C ILE A 135 -8.24 -5.82 46.62
N SER A 136 -7.24 -6.67 46.39
CA SER A 136 -6.94 -7.82 47.23
C SER A 136 -5.92 -7.54 48.36
N GLU A 137 -5.39 -6.31 48.43
CA GLU A 137 -4.61 -5.76 49.55
C GLU A 137 -5.48 -4.79 50.36
#